data_AF-A0A958FJQ2-F1
#
_entry.id   AF-A0A958FJQ2-F1
#
_cell.length_a   1.000
_cell.length_b   1.000
_cell.length_c   1.000
_cell.angle_alpha   90.00
_cell.angle_beta   90.00
_cell.angle_gamma   90.00
#
_symmetry.space_group_name_H-M   'P 1'
#
loop_
_entity.id
_entity.type
_entity.pdbx_description
1 polymer ?
#
loop_
_entity_poly.entity_id
_entity_poly.type
_entity_poly.pdbx_seq_one_letter_code
_entity_poly.pdbx_strand_id
1 'polypeptide(L)'
;MIARLFVTLLIVAMLGLFSSCEEESPFSPNQPGALEKGGQNAGTGNITAMTWNVYVGADVDAILAAPPDQIPFVVGGAFADLYDTDFHLRAVAIVDQIAEHNPHLIALQEISLIRIQIPGDFMIGNPVAAEQIEFDYLDILIAELASRGLDYEVGAKVQNADVELPMLNPFTYSLDDVRLTDYDVVLVRGDVAFDNPTAVNYGTFLSVPVPFMPPMDILRGYAAVDATVG
;
A
#
# COMPACT_ATOMS: atom_id res chain seq x y z
N MET A 1 -6.22 -9.73 73.41
CA MET A 1 -7.33 -9.68 72.43
C MET A 1 -6.80 -10.27 71.14
N ILE A 2 -6.73 -11.59 70.94
CA ILE A 2 -7.79 -12.59 70.70
C ILE A 2 -8.86 -12.12 69.70
N ALA A 3 -8.69 -12.53 68.44
CA ALA A 3 -9.75 -13.14 67.64
C ALA A 3 -9.10 -14.05 66.58
N ARG A 4 -9.18 -15.36 66.82
CA ARG A 4 -9.08 -16.44 65.81
C ARG A 4 -10.50 -16.70 65.29
N LEU A 5 -10.70 -16.99 64.01
CA LEU A 5 -11.62 -18.08 63.60
C LEU A 5 -11.50 -18.48 62.11
N PHE A 6 -11.07 -19.75 61.92
CA PHE A 6 -11.49 -20.81 60.98
C PHE A 6 -12.04 -20.44 59.58
N VAL A 7 -11.35 -20.84 58.49
CA VAL A 7 -11.42 -22.14 57.76
C VAL A 7 -12.78 -22.39 57.12
N THR A 8 -12.84 -22.54 55.78
CA THR A 8 -13.38 -23.73 55.07
C THR A 8 -13.08 -23.63 53.56
N LEU A 9 -12.39 -24.65 53.05
CA LEU A 9 -12.18 -24.97 51.65
C LEU A 9 -13.49 -25.55 51.07
N LEU A 10 -13.96 -25.07 49.92
CA LEU A 10 -14.95 -25.82 49.12
C LEU A 10 -14.47 -25.89 47.67
N ILE A 11 -13.95 -27.06 47.31
CA ILE A 11 -13.81 -27.53 45.94
C ILE A 11 -15.19 -27.99 45.49
N VAL A 12 -15.73 -27.41 44.42
CA VAL A 12 -16.80 -28.03 43.63
C VAL A 12 -16.30 -28.12 42.19
N ALA A 13 -15.99 -29.34 41.78
CA ALA A 13 -15.91 -29.72 40.38
C ALA A 13 -17.24 -30.35 39.99
N MET A 14 -17.92 -29.83 38.96
CA MET A 14 -18.52 -30.67 37.92
C MET A 14 -19.05 -29.86 36.74
N LEU A 15 -18.58 -30.31 35.57
CA LEU A 15 -19.03 -30.12 34.19
C LEU A 15 -20.47 -29.64 33.96
N GLY A 16 -20.58 -28.62 33.10
CA GLY A 16 -21.72 -28.40 32.21
C GLY A 16 -21.21 -27.96 30.84
N LEU A 17 -21.14 -28.90 29.90
CA LEU A 17 -20.94 -28.65 28.47
C LEU A 17 -22.22 -28.02 27.91
N PHE A 18 -22.14 -26.79 27.42
CA PHE A 18 -22.94 -26.35 26.27
C PHE A 18 -22.05 -25.52 25.34
N SER A 19 -22.12 -25.91 24.08
CA SER A 19 -21.38 -25.43 22.92
C SER A 19 -21.67 -23.96 22.58
N SER A 20 -20.77 -23.40 21.77
CA SER A 20 -20.96 -22.24 20.87
C SER A 20 -20.49 -20.88 21.39
N CYS A 21 -19.26 -20.51 21.01
CA CYS A 21 -19.04 -19.58 19.90
C CYS A 21 -17.55 -19.64 19.52
N GLU A 22 -17.27 -20.04 18.28
CA GLU A 22 -15.94 -19.91 17.66
C GLU A 22 -15.55 -18.42 17.66
N GLU A 23 -14.42 -18.12 18.28
CA GLU A 23 -13.77 -16.82 18.12
C GLU A 23 -12.83 -16.97 16.91
N GLU A 24 -13.35 -16.66 15.72
CA GLU A 24 -12.50 -16.45 14.55
C GLU A 24 -11.62 -15.23 14.84
N SER A 25 -10.36 -15.50 15.20
CA SER A 25 -9.30 -14.50 15.24
C SER A 25 -9.06 -14.00 13.81
N PRO A 26 -9.34 -12.73 13.47
CA PRO A 26 -9.45 -12.36 12.06
C PRO A 26 -8.11 -12.24 11.33
N PHE A 27 -6.95 -12.24 11.98
CA PHE A 27 -5.67 -12.13 11.27
C PHE A 27 -4.52 -12.84 12.00
N SER A 28 -4.18 -14.05 11.56
CA SER A 28 -2.84 -14.61 11.72
C SER A 28 -2.54 -15.61 10.60
N PRO A 29 -1.46 -15.44 9.81
CA PRO A 29 -1.15 -16.31 8.70
C PRO A 29 -0.40 -17.54 9.23
N ASN A 30 -1.13 -18.60 9.54
CA ASN A 30 -0.55 -19.92 9.72
C ASN A 30 -1.54 -21.00 9.30
N GLN A 31 -1.92 -20.99 8.03
CA GLN A 31 -2.28 -22.18 7.26
C GLN A 31 -1.82 -21.92 5.82
N PRO A 32 -1.10 -22.84 5.16
CA PRO A 32 -0.96 -22.78 3.71
C PRO A 32 -2.36 -22.93 3.13
N GLY A 33 -2.93 -21.81 2.67
CA GLY A 33 -4.26 -21.77 2.08
C GLY A 33 -4.31 -22.75 0.92
N ALA A 34 -5.13 -23.79 1.07
CA ALA A 34 -5.52 -24.62 -0.06
C ALA A 34 -6.14 -23.71 -1.11
N LEU A 35 -5.64 -23.76 -2.34
CA LEU A 35 -6.24 -23.12 -3.49
C LEU A 35 -7.68 -23.61 -3.60
N GLU A 36 -8.66 -22.80 -3.24
CA GLU A 36 -10.06 -23.12 -3.49
C GLU A 36 -10.28 -23.12 -5.01
N LYS A 37 -10.51 -24.31 -5.55
CA LYS A 37 -10.88 -24.49 -6.97
C LYS A 37 -12.29 -23.94 -7.17
N GLY A 38 -12.37 -22.70 -7.66
CA GLY A 38 -13.60 -22.12 -8.20
C GLY A 38 -14.27 -23.03 -9.23
N GLY A 39 -15.60 -23.09 -9.17
CA GLY A 39 -16.45 -24.06 -9.86
C GLY A 39 -16.21 -24.16 -11.37
N GLN A 40 -16.17 -25.40 -11.84
CA GLN A 40 -16.07 -25.79 -13.25
C GLN A 40 -17.41 -25.51 -13.96
N ASN A 41 -17.53 -24.36 -14.63
CA ASN A 41 -18.41 -24.23 -15.79
C ASN A 41 -17.55 -24.35 -17.05
N ALA A 42 -17.89 -25.32 -17.89
CA ALA A 42 -17.15 -25.64 -19.10
C ALA A 42 -17.38 -24.55 -20.18
N GLY A 43 -16.40 -23.63 -20.31
CA GLY A 43 -16.25 -22.68 -21.40
C GLY A 43 -14.99 -21.81 -21.21
N THR A 44 -14.05 -21.89 -22.16
CA THR A 44 -12.88 -20.99 -22.40
C THR A 44 -11.79 -20.91 -21.32
N GLY A 45 -10.57 -20.51 -21.71
CA GLY A 45 -9.31 -20.70 -20.96
C GLY A 45 -9.27 -20.20 -19.51
N ASN A 46 -8.30 -20.71 -18.74
CA ASN A 46 -8.06 -20.25 -17.37
C ASN A 46 -7.46 -18.84 -17.38
N ILE A 47 -8.09 -17.90 -16.66
CA ILE A 47 -7.49 -16.60 -16.35
C ILE A 47 -6.59 -16.72 -15.10
N THR A 48 -5.46 -16.01 -15.11
CA THR A 48 -4.55 -15.92 -13.96
C THR A 48 -4.36 -14.44 -13.61
N ALA A 49 -4.42 -14.13 -12.32
CA ALA A 49 -4.21 -12.78 -11.81
C ALA A 49 -3.17 -12.82 -10.69
N MET A 50 -2.39 -11.75 -10.60
CA MET A 50 -1.44 -11.49 -9.51
C MET A 50 -1.88 -10.23 -8.77
N THR A 51 -1.76 -10.21 -7.45
CA THR A 51 -1.89 -8.98 -6.66
C THR A 51 -0.61 -8.75 -5.89
N TRP A 52 -0.17 -7.49 -5.80
CA TRP A 52 1.09 -7.15 -5.15
C TRP A 52 1.06 -5.72 -4.58
N ASN A 53 1.28 -5.60 -3.27
CA ASN A 53 1.62 -4.30 -2.67
C ASN A 53 3.13 -4.07 -2.84
N VAL A 54 3.50 -3.05 -3.62
CA VAL A 54 4.89 -2.85 -4.02
C VAL A 54 5.73 -2.17 -2.93
N TYR A 55 5.11 -1.76 -1.83
CA TYR A 55 5.69 -1.04 -0.71
C TYR A 55 6.37 0.27 -1.12
N VAL A 56 5.87 1.39 -0.59
CA VAL A 56 6.42 2.74 -0.81
C VAL A 56 7.92 2.84 -0.51
N GLY A 57 8.46 1.98 0.36
CA GLY A 57 9.90 1.97 0.68
C GLY A 57 10.27 2.71 1.96
N ALA A 58 9.29 3.19 2.74
CA ALA A 58 9.48 3.88 4.00
C ALA A 58 8.31 3.66 4.98
N ASP A 59 8.53 3.93 6.27
CA ASP A 59 7.49 3.85 7.29
C ASP A 59 6.60 5.11 7.27
N VAL A 60 5.49 5.03 6.53
CA VAL A 60 4.51 6.12 6.44
C VAL A 60 3.69 6.29 7.72
N ASP A 61 3.54 5.25 8.53
CA ASP A 61 2.81 5.34 9.81
C ASP A 61 3.57 6.20 10.81
N ALA A 62 4.91 6.15 10.78
CA ALA A 62 5.75 7.03 11.58
C ALA A 62 5.51 8.52 11.25
N ILE A 63 5.28 8.86 9.98
CA ILE A 63 4.95 10.22 9.54
C ILE A 63 3.58 10.64 10.08
N LEU A 64 2.57 9.77 9.97
CA LEU A 64 1.21 10.04 10.44
C LEU A 64 1.13 10.21 11.97
N ALA A 65 2.00 9.53 12.71
CA ALA A 65 2.09 9.63 14.17
C ALA A 65 2.98 10.80 14.65
N ALA A 66 3.71 11.47 13.75
CA ALA A 66 4.71 12.47 14.11
C ALA A 66 4.07 13.75 14.69
N PRO A 67 4.64 14.31 15.77
CA PRO A 67 4.28 15.65 16.20
C PRO A 67 4.60 16.71 15.12
N PRO A 68 3.84 17.82 15.07
CA PRO A 68 4.00 18.89 14.09
C PRO A 68 5.44 19.36 13.85
N ASP A 69 6.17 19.57 14.94
CA ASP A 69 7.53 20.10 14.97
C ASP A 69 8.59 19.05 14.56
N GLN A 70 8.19 17.78 14.49
CA GLN A 70 9.05 16.66 14.11
C GLN A 70 8.86 16.21 12.66
N ILE A 71 7.79 16.66 11.99
CA ILE A 71 7.47 16.27 10.60
C ILE A 71 8.69 16.37 9.67
N PRO A 72 9.43 17.50 9.59
CA PRO A 72 10.57 17.60 8.67
C PRO A 72 11.66 16.55 8.90
N PHE A 73 11.89 16.16 10.15
CA PHE A 73 12.90 15.16 10.50
C PHE A 73 12.45 13.74 10.17
N VAL A 74 11.19 13.40 10.49
CA VAL A 74 10.63 12.07 10.19
C VAL A 74 10.50 11.87 8.68
N VAL A 75 10.04 12.89 7.96
CA VAL A 75 9.97 12.89 6.49
C VAL A 75 11.38 12.79 5.88
N GLY A 76 12.37 13.49 6.44
CA GLY A 76 13.77 13.35 6.00
C GLY A 76 14.33 11.94 6.17
N GLY A 77 13.99 11.26 7.28
CA GLY A 77 14.32 9.84 7.49
C GLY A 77 13.64 8.93 6.47
N ALA A 78 12.32 9.08 6.29
CA ALA A 78 11.56 8.32 5.30
C ALA A 78 12.09 8.52 3.88
N PHE A 79 12.51 9.74 3.52
CA PHE A 79 13.11 10.01 2.21
C PHE A 79 14.46 9.32 2.05
N ALA A 80 15.30 9.24 3.09
CA ALA A 80 16.52 8.44 3.06
C ALA A 80 16.21 6.95 2.84
N ASP A 81 15.18 6.43 3.51
CA ASP A 81 14.74 5.02 3.35
C ASP A 81 14.36 4.69 1.90
N LEU A 82 13.82 5.64 1.12
CA LEU A 82 13.53 5.44 -0.30
C LEU A 82 14.79 5.08 -1.11
N TYR A 83 15.92 5.71 -0.80
CA TYR A 83 17.20 5.38 -1.45
C TYR A 83 17.79 4.08 -0.89
N ASP A 84 17.70 3.84 0.41
CA ASP A 84 18.25 2.64 1.04
C ASP A 84 17.49 1.37 0.63
N THR A 85 16.18 1.45 0.45
CA THR A 85 15.34 0.32 -0.01
C THR A 85 15.36 0.12 -1.52
N ASP A 86 15.87 1.08 -2.29
CA ASP A 86 16.10 1.06 -3.74
C ASP A 86 14.99 0.36 -4.54
N PHE A 87 13.99 1.12 -4.97
CA PHE A 87 12.88 0.56 -5.74
C PHE A 87 13.33 -0.01 -7.10
N HIS A 88 14.42 0.46 -7.70
CA HIS A 88 14.90 -0.13 -8.95
C HIS A 88 15.31 -1.59 -8.74
N LEU A 89 16.03 -1.88 -7.66
CA LEU A 89 16.39 -3.26 -7.30
C LEU A 89 15.17 -4.10 -6.91
N ARG A 90 14.20 -3.53 -6.21
CA ARG A 90 12.96 -4.25 -5.85
C ARG A 90 12.11 -4.54 -7.08
N ALA A 91 12.01 -3.60 -8.02
CA ALA A 91 11.31 -3.78 -9.29
C ALA A 91 11.87 -4.96 -10.08
N VAL A 92 13.20 -5.15 -10.11
CA VAL A 92 13.83 -6.33 -10.73
C VAL A 92 13.27 -7.62 -10.15
N ALA A 93 13.19 -7.74 -8.82
CA ALA A 93 12.69 -8.95 -8.16
C ALA A 93 11.18 -9.14 -8.35
N ILE A 94 10.39 -8.06 -8.31
CA ILE A 94 8.94 -8.10 -8.57
C ILE A 94 8.68 -8.60 -9.99
N VAL A 95 9.38 -8.04 -10.97
CA VAL A 95 9.23 -8.44 -12.37
C VAL A 95 9.73 -9.87 -12.59
N ASP A 96 10.66 -10.40 -11.78
CA ASP A 96 11.10 -11.80 -11.92
C ASP A 96 9.95 -12.75 -11.57
N GLN A 97 9.18 -12.40 -10.54
CA GLN A 97 7.97 -13.13 -10.17
C GLN A 97 6.86 -12.98 -11.22
N ILE A 98 6.71 -11.80 -11.82
CA ILE A 98 5.77 -11.60 -12.93
C ILE A 98 6.17 -12.45 -14.14
N ALA A 99 7.45 -12.51 -14.49
CA ALA A 99 7.97 -13.31 -15.59
C ALA A 99 7.73 -14.82 -15.36
N GLU A 100 7.99 -15.30 -14.15
CA GLU A 100 7.83 -16.70 -13.77
C GLU A 100 6.37 -17.16 -13.84
N HIS A 101 5.44 -16.34 -13.34
CA HIS A 101 4.03 -16.70 -13.27
C HIS A 101 3.21 -16.29 -14.48
N ASN A 102 3.72 -15.34 -15.28
CA ASN A 102 3.11 -14.79 -16.48
C ASN A 102 1.59 -14.55 -16.35
N PRO A 103 1.13 -13.77 -15.36
CA PRO A 103 -0.29 -13.54 -15.15
C PRO A 103 -0.95 -12.83 -16.34
N HIS A 104 -2.27 -12.96 -16.48
CA HIS A 104 -3.03 -12.17 -17.46
C HIS A 104 -3.29 -10.75 -16.96
N LEU A 105 -3.42 -10.61 -15.63
CA LEU A 105 -3.72 -9.35 -14.93
C LEU A 105 -2.83 -9.18 -13.71
N ILE A 106 -2.42 -7.95 -13.40
CA ILE A 106 -1.66 -7.62 -12.20
C ILE A 106 -2.32 -6.45 -11.50
N ALA A 107 -2.77 -6.65 -10.27
CA ALA A 107 -3.27 -5.59 -9.40
C ALA A 107 -2.14 -5.13 -8.46
N LEU A 108 -1.67 -3.91 -8.64
CA LEU A 108 -0.59 -3.29 -7.87
C LEU A 108 -1.17 -2.29 -6.88
N GLN A 109 -0.71 -2.36 -5.63
CA GLN A 109 -0.97 -1.37 -4.58
C GLN A 109 0.32 -0.63 -4.21
N GLU A 110 0.19 0.58 -3.66
CA GLU A 110 1.31 1.46 -3.28
C GLU A 110 2.21 1.91 -4.44
N ILE A 111 1.63 2.07 -5.63
CA ILE A 111 2.37 2.60 -6.79
C ILE A 111 2.57 4.10 -6.56
N SER A 112 3.78 4.44 -6.14
CA SER A 112 4.14 5.77 -5.65
C SER A 112 4.79 6.63 -6.73
N LEU A 113 4.30 7.87 -6.86
CA LEU A 113 5.00 8.96 -7.54
C LEU A 113 5.57 9.91 -6.48
N ILE A 114 6.89 9.96 -6.38
CA ILE A 114 7.64 10.81 -5.46
C ILE A 114 8.20 11.99 -6.22
N ARG A 115 7.88 13.20 -5.75
CA ARG A 115 8.34 14.47 -6.31
C ARG A 115 8.98 15.31 -5.21
N ILE A 116 9.87 16.21 -5.60
CA ILE A 116 10.58 17.10 -4.67
C ILE A 116 10.52 18.56 -5.13
N GLN A 117 10.76 19.47 -4.19
CA GLN A 117 10.98 20.89 -4.45
C GLN A 117 12.19 21.37 -3.66
N ILE A 118 13.15 22.00 -4.35
CA ILE A 118 14.39 22.53 -3.76
C ILE A 118 14.60 23.98 -4.21
N PRO A 119 14.69 24.96 -3.29
CA PRO A 119 14.32 24.86 -1.87
C PRO A 119 12.80 24.65 -1.73
N GLY A 120 12.38 24.12 -0.58
CA GLY A 120 10.97 23.99 -0.24
C GLY A 120 10.32 25.34 0.07
N ASP A 121 9.02 25.45 -0.17
CA ASP A 121 8.20 26.62 0.14
C ASP A 121 7.06 26.31 1.13
N PHE A 122 7.03 25.11 1.71
CA PHE A 122 6.03 24.70 2.69
C PHE A 122 5.90 25.64 3.87
N MET A 123 7.03 26.11 4.41
CA MET A 123 7.06 26.99 5.58
C MET A 123 6.53 28.40 5.31
N ILE A 124 6.35 28.77 4.03
CA ILE A 124 5.72 30.04 3.61
C ILE A 124 4.30 29.84 3.09
N GLY A 125 3.71 28.67 3.32
CA GLY A 125 2.32 28.34 3.00
C GLY A 125 2.12 27.44 1.79
N ASN A 126 3.19 26.80 1.29
CA ASN A 126 3.16 25.90 0.14
C ASN A 126 2.44 26.48 -1.11
N PRO A 127 2.84 27.66 -1.63
CA PRO A 127 2.16 28.28 -2.76
C PRO A 127 2.38 27.54 -4.10
N VAL A 128 3.46 26.76 -4.23
CA VAL A 128 3.79 26.01 -5.45
C VAL A 128 4.08 24.57 -5.06
N ALA A 129 3.26 23.65 -5.55
CA ALA A 129 3.45 22.26 -5.24
C ALA A 129 4.70 21.67 -5.90
N ALA A 130 5.35 20.69 -5.26
CA ALA A 130 6.49 19.96 -5.81
C ALA A 130 6.14 19.22 -7.11
N GLU A 131 6.93 19.43 -8.16
CA GLU A 131 6.73 18.82 -9.50
C GLU A 131 7.96 18.05 -10.02
N GLN A 132 9.15 18.25 -9.44
CA GLN A 132 10.33 17.53 -9.90
C GLN A 132 10.24 16.06 -9.50
N ILE A 133 10.09 15.17 -10.48
CA ILE A 133 10.01 13.71 -10.25
C ILE A 133 11.37 13.21 -9.73
N GLU A 134 11.33 12.54 -8.57
CA GLU A 134 12.46 11.81 -8.00
C GLU A 134 12.32 10.31 -8.29
N PHE A 135 11.14 9.73 -8.01
CA PHE A 135 10.83 8.35 -8.33
C PHE A 135 9.43 8.22 -8.90
N ASP A 136 9.29 7.55 -10.04
CA ASP A 136 8.00 7.11 -10.58
C ASP A 136 7.97 5.57 -10.62
N TYR A 137 7.29 4.97 -9.65
CA TYR A 137 7.32 3.52 -9.48
C TYR A 137 6.61 2.79 -10.62
N LEU A 138 5.61 3.42 -11.24
CA LEU A 138 4.91 2.83 -12.37
C LEU A 138 5.83 2.80 -13.59
N ASP A 139 6.49 3.92 -13.90
CA ASP A 139 7.41 4.02 -15.02
C ASP A 139 8.60 3.06 -14.84
N ILE A 140 9.14 2.93 -13.63
CA ILE A 140 10.21 1.98 -13.30
C ILE A 140 9.75 0.53 -13.55
N LEU A 141 8.57 0.14 -13.07
CA LEU A 141 8.04 -1.22 -13.27
C LEU A 141 7.75 -1.52 -14.74
N ILE A 142 7.12 -0.59 -15.47
CA ILE A 142 6.82 -0.76 -16.90
C ILE A 142 8.12 -0.89 -17.70
N ALA A 143 9.13 -0.07 -17.40
CA ALA A 143 10.43 -0.17 -18.05
C ALA A 143 11.09 -1.53 -17.80
N GLU A 144 11.02 -2.05 -16.57
CA GLU A 144 11.59 -3.36 -16.23
C GLU A 144 10.82 -4.53 -16.84
N LEU A 145 9.49 -4.44 -16.94
CA LEU A 145 8.66 -5.40 -17.69
C LEU A 145 9.09 -5.43 -19.17
N ALA A 146 9.18 -4.26 -19.80
CA ALA A 146 9.56 -4.11 -21.20
C ALA A 146 11.00 -4.61 -21.46
N SER A 147 11.93 -4.43 -20.51
CA SER A 147 13.32 -4.90 -20.63
C SER A 147 13.42 -6.43 -20.77
N ARG A 148 12.39 -7.16 -20.30
CA ARG A 148 12.26 -8.63 -20.36
C ARG A 148 11.31 -9.11 -21.45
N GLY A 149 10.81 -8.21 -22.28
CA GLY A 149 9.84 -8.51 -23.33
C GLY A 149 8.45 -8.88 -22.80
N LEU A 150 8.15 -8.51 -21.55
CA LEU A 150 6.82 -8.65 -20.98
C LEU A 150 5.98 -7.44 -21.38
N ASP A 151 4.97 -7.68 -22.19
CA ASP A 151 4.08 -6.64 -22.69
C ASP A 151 2.88 -6.51 -21.76
N TYR A 152 2.84 -5.44 -20.97
CA TYR A 152 1.74 -5.09 -20.09
C TYR A 152 1.41 -3.60 -20.25
N GLU A 153 0.13 -3.28 -20.26
CA GLU A 153 -0.37 -1.91 -20.31
C GLU A 153 -1.28 -1.58 -19.12
N VAL A 154 -1.45 -0.30 -18.82
CA VAL A 154 -2.32 0.16 -17.74
C VAL A 154 -3.78 0.03 -18.17
N GLY A 155 -4.50 -0.90 -17.55
CA GLY A 155 -5.94 -1.06 -17.76
C GLY A 155 -6.77 -0.10 -16.92
N ALA A 156 -6.37 0.13 -15.67
CA ALA A 156 -7.02 1.10 -14.78
C ALA A 156 -6.02 1.63 -13.74
N LYS A 157 -6.20 2.88 -13.30
CA LYS A 157 -5.36 3.55 -12.29
C LYS A 157 -6.22 4.48 -11.44
N VAL A 158 -6.20 4.30 -10.13
CA VAL A 158 -6.93 5.15 -9.17
C VAL A 158 -5.94 5.82 -8.23
N GLN A 159 -6.12 7.11 -7.98
CA GLN A 159 -5.32 7.86 -7.02
C GLN A 159 -5.94 7.73 -5.62
N ASN A 160 -5.14 7.41 -4.62
CA ASN A 160 -5.60 7.23 -3.24
C ASN A 160 -5.08 8.33 -2.30
N ALA A 161 -3.92 8.90 -2.57
CA ALA A 161 -3.35 9.97 -1.76
C ALA A 161 -2.58 10.96 -2.64
N ASP A 162 -2.51 12.21 -2.21
CA ASP A 162 -1.64 13.23 -2.79
C ASP A 162 -1.25 14.20 -1.68
N VAL A 163 0.00 14.07 -1.24
CA VAL A 163 0.47 14.58 0.03
C VAL A 163 1.82 15.22 -0.16
N GLU A 164 1.93 16.49 0.19
CA GLU A 164 3.18 17.21 0.22
C GLU A 164 3.51 17.58 1.67
N LEU A 165 4.76 17.41 2.06
CA LEU A 165 5.24 17.69 3.41
C LEU A 165 6.66 18.29 3.36
N PRO A 166 7.01 19.11 4.35
CA PRO A 166 8.36 19.63 4.48
C PRO A 166 9.29 18.50 4.90
N MET A 167 10.53 18.59 4.44
CA MET A 167 11.60 17.63 4.66
C MET A 167 12.88 18.37 5.05
N LEU A 168 13.51 17.96 6.14
CA LEU A 168 14.93 18.24 6.33
C LEU A 168 15.71 17.25 5.46
N ASN A 169 16.19 17.71 4.31
CA ASN A 169 16.83 16.86 3.33
C ASN A 169 18.07 16.16 3.95
N PRO A 170 18.11 14.82 3.99
CA PRO A 170 19.17 14.08 4.67
C PRO A 170 20.53 14.19 3.95
N PHE A 171 20.54 14.60 2.69
CA PHE A 171 21.76 14.66 1.85
C PHE A 171 22.34 16.07 1.76
N THR A 172 21.49 17.10 1.75
CA THR A 172 21.90 18.51 1.58
C THR A 172 21.74 19.34 2.85
N TYR A 173 20.99 18.86 3.84
CA TYR A 173 20.60 19.58 5.06
C TYR A 173 19.80 20.86 4.81
N SER A 174 19.21 21.03 3.62
CA SER A 174 18.24 22.10 3.33
C SER A 174 16.83 21.71 3.80
N LEU A 175 15.99 22.73 3.99
CA LEU A 175 14.54 22.53 4.07
C LEU A 175 13.99 22.52 2.66
N ASP A 176 13.59 21.33 2.23
CA ASP A 176 13.03 21.01 0.94
C ASP A 176 11.63 20.42 1.15
N ASP A 177 10.86 20.25 0.07
CA ASP A 177 9.57 19.59 0.16
C ASP A 177 9.60 18.26 -0.61
N VAL A 178 8.86 17.28 -0.09
CA VAL A 178 8.62 16.01 -0.77
C VAL A 178 7.11 15.79 -0.89
N ARG A 179 6.69 15.33 -2.07
CA ARG A 179 5.32 15.04 -2.40
C ARG A 179 5.17 13.60 -2.88
N LEU A 180 4.27 12.88 -2.23
CA LEU A 180 3.86 11.54 -2.59
C LEU A 180 2.47 11.58 -3.22
N THR A 181 2.34 10.96 -4.38
CA THR A 181 1.03 10.60 -4.93
C THR A 181 0.94 9.09 -5.01
N ASP A 182 -0.04 8.52 -4.33
CA ASP A 182 -0.26 7.07 -4.23
C ASP A 182 -1.33 6.60 -5.19
N TYR A 183 -1.09 5.44 -5.83
CA TYR A 183 -2.00 4.83 -6.77
C TYR A 183 -2.18 3.32 -6.51
N ASP A 184 -3.38 2.83 -6.81
CA ASP A 184 -3.58 1.43 -7.18
C ASP A 184 -3.70 1.33 -8.71
N VAL A 185 -3.09 0.30 -9.29
CA VAL A 185 -3.00 0.11 -10.75
C VAL A 185 -3.37 -1.31 -11.12
N VAL A 186 -4.16 -1.47 -12.18
CA VAL A 186 -4.35 -2.76 -12.85
C VAL A 186 -3.55 -2.73 -14.15
N LEU A 187 -2.56 -3.63 -14.26
CA LEU A 187 -1.87 -3.92 -15.51
C LEU A 187 -2.53 -5.11 -16.21
N VAL A 188 -2.66 -5.02 -17.53
CA VAL A 188 -3.23 -6.05 -18.41
C VAL A 188 -2.16 -6.48 -19.39
N ARG A 189 -1.97 -7.79 -19.55
CA ARG A 189 -1.00 -8.32 -20.52
C ARG A 189 -1.45 -7.99 -21.95
N GLY A 190 -0.54 -7.63 -22.85
CA GLY A 190 -0.87 -7.07 -24.18
C GLY A 190 -1.62 -7.99 -25.13
N ASP A 191 -1.71 -9.29 -24.85
CA ASP A 191 -2.53 -10.26 -25.60
C ASP A 191 -3.94 -10.46 -25.01
N VAL A 192 -4.29 -9.77 -23.92
CA VAL A 192 -5.57 -9.88 -23.22
C VAL A 192 -6.44 -8.67 -23.54
N ALA A 193 -7.59 -8.94 -24.17
CA ALA A 193 -8.59 -7.90 -24.37
C ALA A 193 -9.25 -7.53 -23.04
N PHE A 194 -9.42 -6.23 -22.80
CA PHE A 194 -10.14 -5.73 -21.63
C PHE A 194 -11.04 -4.54 -21.98
N ASP A 195 -12.12 -4.38 -21.20
CA ASP A 195 -13.11 -3.31 -21.31
C ASP A 195 -13.49 -2.78 -19.91
N ASN A 196 -14.35 -1.76 -19.88
CA ASN A 196 -14.95 -1.19 -18.66
C ASN A 196 -13.96 -0.80 -17.55
N PRO A 197 -12.89 -0.03 -17.87
CA PRO A 197 -11.95 0.40 -16.85
C PRO A 197 -12.66 1.27 -15.81
N THR A 198 -12.48 0.89 -14.54
CA THR A 198 -13.09 1.55 -13.38
C THR A 198 -11.98 2.02 -12.45
N ALA A 199 -12.06 3.26 -11.99
CA ALA A 199 -11.17 3.84 -10.99
C ALA A 199 -12.01 4.74 -10.08
N VAL A 200 -12.28 4.29 -8.87
CA VAL A 200 -13.25 4.94 -7.97
C VAL A 200 -12.71 5.00 -6.55
N ASN A 201 -12.86 6.15 -5.90
CA ASN A 201 -12.67 6.28 -4.46
C ASN A 201 -13.99 6.11 -3.71
N TYR A 202 -13.94 5.46 -2.56
CA TYR A 202 -15.07 5.37 -1.63
C TYR A 202 -15.35 6.74 -0.99
N GLY A 203 -16.60 6.97 -0.60
CA GLY A 203 -16.99 8.21 0.11
C GLY A 203 -16.48 8.31 1.55
N THR A 204 -15.83 7.25 2.06
CA THR A 204 -15.15 7.25 3.37
C THR A 204 -13.65 7.37 3.15
N PHE A 205 -13.02 8.26 3.90
CA PHE A 205 -11.59 8.55 3.82
C PHE A 205 -11.04 8.80 5.22
N LEU A 206 -9.72 8.67 5.37
CA LEU A 206 -9.00 9.07 6.57
C LEU A 206 -8.60 10.54 6.42
N SER A 207 -9.11 11.41 7.28
CA SER A 207 -8.68 12.81 7.33
C SER A 207 -7.62 12.97 8.41
N VAL A 208 -6.41 13.35 8.01
CA VAL A 208 -5.25 13.54 8.87
C VAL A 208 -5.10 15.04 9.11
N PRO A 209 -5.21 15.52 10.37
CA PRO A 209 -4.94 16.92 10.67
C PRO A 209 -3.46 17.19 10.42
N VAL A 210 -3.17 18.14 9.53
CA VAL A 210 -1.79 18.56 9.29
C VAL A 210 -1.60 19.98 9.84
N PRO A 211 -0.57 20.21 10.66
CA PRO A 211 -0.35 21.50 11.30
C PRO A 211 -0.15 22.61 10.28
N PHE A 212 -0.78 23.75 10.53
CA PHE A 212 -0.66 24.97 9.69
C PHE A 212 -1.21 24.85 8.27
N MET A 213 -1.95 23.78 7.95
CA MET A 213 -2.59 23.59 6.64
C MET A 213 -3.98 22.93 6.80
N PRO A 214 -4.80 22.87 5.73
CA PRO A 214 -6.01 22.07 5.73
C PRO A 214 -5.71 20.59 6.04
N PRO A 215 -6.66 19.85 6.64
CA PRO A 215 -6.53 18.41 6.78
C PRO A 215 -6.23 17.74 5.44
N MET A 216 -5.37 16.75 5.49
CA MET A 216 -5.03 15.91 4.36
C MET A 216 -6.00 14.73 4.32
N ASP A 217 -6.66 14.53 3.18
CA ASP A 217 -7.58 13.40 3.01
C ASP A 217 -6.86 12.26 2.29
N ILE A 218 -6.70 11.14 2.99
CA ILE A 218 -6.21 9.88 2.43
C ILE A 218 -7.44 9.07 2.02
N LEU A 219 -7.67 9.02 0.72
CA LEU A 219 -8.78 8.31 0.11
C LEU A 219 -8.57 6.80 0.20
N ARG A 220 -9.64 6.06 -0.04
CA ARG A 220 -9.59 4.63 -0.31
C ARG A 220 -10.25 4.41 -1.64
N GLY A 221 -9.69 3.58 -2.50
CA GLY A 221 -10.26 3.35 -3.83
C GLY A 221 -10.08 1.92 -4.30
N TYR A 222 -10.55 1.69 -5.52
CA TYR A 222 -10.27 0.48 -6.27
C TYR A 222 -10.14 0.81 -7.77
N ALA A 223 -9.30 0.03 -8.44
CA ALA A 223 -9.19 -0.03 -9.88
C ALA A 223 -9.65 -1.40 -10.38
N ALA A 224 -10.36 -1.46 -11.51
CA ALA A 224 -10.87 -2.71 -12.07
C ALA A 224 -11.01 -2.64 -13.60
N VAL A 225 -11.00 -3.80 -14.25
CA VAL A 225 -11.28 -3.99 -15.68
C VAL A 225 -12.05 -5.29 -15.88
N ASP A 226 -12.80 -5.39 -16.97
CA ASP A 226 -13.40 -6.64 -17.44
C ASP A 226 -12.48 -7.28 -18.48
N ALA A 227 -11.79 -8.36 -18.13
CA ALA A 227 -10.84 -9.03 -19.02
C ALA A 227 -11.43 -10.29 -19.66
N THR A 228 -11.11 -10.52 -20.93
CA THR A 228 -11.53 -11.71 -21.68
C THR A 228 -10.32 -12.53 -22.13
N VAL A 229 -10.32 -13.82 -21.80
CA VAL A 229 -9.30 -14.79 -22.23
C VAL A 229 -10.00 -15.89 -23.06
N GLY A 230 -9.48 -16.15 -24.27
CA GLY A 230 -10.04 -17.09 -25.24
C GLY A 230 -9.53 -18.53 -25.10
#